data_AF-A0A7I8EBE7-F1
#
_entry.id   AF-A0A7I8EBE7-F1
#
_cell.length_a   1.000
_cell.length_b   1.000
_cell.length_c   1.000
_cell.angle_alpha   90.00
_cell.angle_beta   90.00
_cell.angle_gamma   90.00
#
_symmetry.space_group_name_H-M   'P 1'
#
loop_
_entity.id
_entity.type
_entity.pdbx_description
1 polymer ?
#
loop_
_entity_poly.entity_id
_entity_poly.type
_entity_poly.pdbx_seq_one_letter_code
_entity_poly.pdbx_strand_id
1 'polypeptide(L)'
;MNVQIDIASQILRVYDAAGVLLHCYPVSTAARGAGELFGSFQTPRGRHAIRAMIGTTLPLNAVLRGRRWTGEVYSPALAAAQPGRDWILSRIIWLSGKVPGFNRFGQVDTMARYIYIHGTPDDEPMGLPASHGCIRMRNTDIVELFAMLKPGVDVDIVADTPDWCVYPAASRLLSESLEEYAIAGPKSPAIDAEAVGRLFTLWQEEGHCQGRGGLQAGGTLWLNLSSSGIAAAWRLLDVLLDEARVLGWHHVDMLATAPLTPDWRPTGDFFESRIGPIRRYRCML
;
A
#
# COMPACT_ATOMS: atom_id res chain seq x y z
N MET A 1 24.19 -0.67 2.54
CA MET A 1 23.61 0.06 1.41
C MET A 1 22.11 -0.01 1.54
N ASN A 2 21.47 1.14 1.41
CA ASN A 2 20.03 1.32 1.45
C ASN A 2 19.65 2.36 0.39
N VAL A 3 18.49 2.21 -0.22
CA VAL A 3 17.93 3.21 -1.14
C VAL A 3 16.68 3.78 -0.50
N GLN A 4 16.55 5.10 -0.46
CA GLN A 4 15.33 5.76 -0.06
C GLN A 4 14.73 6.48 -1.26
N ILE A 5 13.43 6.35 -1.48
CA ILE A 5 12.69 7.09 -2.49
C ILE A 5 11.64 7.91 -1.77
N ASP A 6 11.71 9.22 -1.93
CA ASP A 6 10.78 10.16 -1.34
C ASP A 6 9.81 10.68 -2.41
N ILE A 7 8.54 10.31 -2.26
CA ILE A 7 7.45 10.67 -3.18
C ILE A 7 7.10 12.17 -3.06
N ALA A 8 7.28 12.81 -1.90
CA ALA A 8 6.98 14.22 -1.78
C ALA A 8 8.03 15.07 -2.50
N SER A 9 9.31 14.80 -2.22
CA SER A 9 10.42 15.55 -2.85
C SER A 9 10.80 15.06 -4.24
N GLN A 10 10.28 13.89 -4.68
CA GLN A 10 10.65 13.24 -5.94
C GLN A 10 12.16 13.00 -6.06
N ILE A 11 12.79 12.57 -4.96
CA ILE A 11 14.22 12.28 -4.89
C ILE A 11 14.44 10.82 -4.47
N LEU A 12 15.34 10.15 -5.18
CA LEU A 12 15.95 8.89 -4.77
C LEU A 12 17.31 9.16 -4.16
N ARG A 13 17.57 8.63 -2.96
CA ARG A 13 18.82 8.74 -2.22
C ARG A 13 19.43 7.36 -2.02
N VAL A 14 20.75 7.28 -2.19
CA VAL A 14 21.52 6.05 -1.95
C VAL A 14 22.42 6.26 -0.75
N TYR A 15 22.31 5.39 0.23
CA TYR A 15 23.13 5.39 1.44
C TYR A 15 24.02 4.16 1.47
N ASP A 16 25.20 4.27 2.10
CA ASP A 16 26.09 3.14 2.33
C ASP A 16 25.62 2.24 3.50
N ALA A 17 26.51 1.45 4.10
CA ALA A 17 26.16 0.63 5.27
C ALA A 17 26.23 1.39 6.61
N ALA A 18 26.96 2.51 6.66
CA ALA A 18 27.08 3.37 7.82
C ALA A 18 26.00 4.46 7.87
N GLY A 19 25.16 4.57 6.83
CA GLY A 19 24.12 5.59 6.71
C GLY A 19 24.60 6.89 6.06
N VAL A 20 25.79 6.89 5.47
CA VAL A 20 26.32 8.05 4.74
C VAL A 20 25.65 8.13 3.37
N LEU A 21 25.15 9.33 3.04
CA LEU A 21 24.57 9.62 1.73
C LEU A 21 25.66 9.60 0.66
N LEU A 22 25.49 8.76 -0.35
CA LEU A 22 26.41 8.62 -1.49
C LEU A 22 25.92 9.40 -2.71
N HIS A 23 24.65 9.24 -3.08
CA HIS A 23 24.08 9.83 -4.29
C HIS A 23 22.63 10.28 -4.09
N CYS A 24 22.23 11.29 -4.86
CA CYS A 24 20.85 11.77 -4.97
C CYS A 24 20.47 11.88 -6.44
N TYR A 25 19.29 11.39 -6.80
CA TYR A 25 18.76 11.45 -8.16
C TYR A 25 17.34 12.01 -8.16
N PRO A 26 17.00 12.90 -9.11
CA PRO A 26 15.61 13.24 -9.34
C PRO A 26 14.89 12.03 -9.95
N VAL A 27 13.67 11.79 -9.51
CA VAL A 27 12.81 10.72 -10.03
C VAL A 27 11.46 11.27 -10.46
N SER A 28 10.67 10.44 -11.13
CA SER A 28 9.23 10.67 -11.31
C SER A 28 8.44 9.43 -10.91
N THR A 29 7.66 9.58 -9.86
CA THR A 29 6.76 8.56 -9.30
C THR A 29 5.35 8.71 -9.88
N ALA A 30 4.39 7.95 -9.38
CA ALA A 30 3.03 7.93 -9.91
C ALA A 30 2.29 9.26 -9.78
N ALA A 31 1.64 9.70 -10.86
CA ALA A 31 0.78 10.89 -10.87
C ALA A 31 -0.38 10.81 -9.87
N ARG A 32 -0.83 9.60 -9.52
CA ARG A 32 -1.89 9.35 -8.54
C ARG A 32 -1.39 9.29 -7.09
N GLY A 33 -0.13 9.64 -6.85
CA GLY A 33 0.47 9.63 -5.52
C GLY A 33 0.80 8.22 -5.03
N ALA A 34 0.69 8.03 -3.71
CA ALA A 34 1.12 6.83 -3.03
C ALA A 34 -0.04 5.86 -2.72
N GLY A 35 0.21 4.56 -2.84
CA GLY A 35 -0.79 3.54 -2.55
C GLY A 35 -0.42 2.14 -3.08
N GLU A 36 -0.83 1.13 -2.32
CA GLU A 36 -0.34 -0.22 -2.51
C GLU A 36 -1.29 -1.14 -3.28
N LEU A 37 -2.56 -0.75 -3.43
CA LEU A 37 -3.59 -1.58 -4.06
C LEU A 37 -3.34 -1.84 -5.55
N PHE A 38 -3.62 -3.07 -5.96
CA PHE A 38 -3.59 -3.51 -7.35
C PHE A 38 -4.59 -2.69 -8.17
N GLY A 39 -4.16 -2.20 -9.33
CA GLY A 39 -4.97 -1.34 -10.18
C GLY A 39 -5.14 0.10 -9.69
N SER A 40 -4.48 0.52 -8.59
CA SER A 40 -4.55 1.91 -8.13
C SER A 40 -3.79 2.89 -9.04
N PHE A 41 -2.78 2.39 -9.78
CA PHE A 41 -1.79 3.19 -10.51
C PHE A 41 -1.03 4.18 -9.63
N GLN A 42 -0.85 3.83 -8.36
CA GLN A 42 -0.09 4.60 -7.36
C GLN A 42 1.23 3.91 -7.03
N THR A 43 2.20 4.67 -6.54
CA THR A 43 3.50 4.12 -6.11
C THR A 43 3.36 3.49 -4.72
N PRO A 44 3.70 2.21 -4.50
CA PRO A 44 3.62 1.60 -3.17
C PRO A 44 4.66 2.18 -2.22
N ARG A 45 4.29 2.29 -0.95
CA ARG A 45 5.12 2.79 0.16
C ARG A 45 5.72 1.65 0.98
N GLY A 46 6.54 2.05 1.94
CA GLY A 46 7.15 1.22 2.96
C GLY A 46 8.36 0.44 2.45
N ARG A 47 8.66 -0.64 3.17
CA ARG A 47 9.88 -1.43 2.98
C ARG A 47 9.77 -2.37 1.80
N HIS A 48 10.76 -2.31 0.92
CA HIS A 48 10.93 -3.17 -0.25
C HIS A 48 12.35 -3.75 -0.28
N ALA A 49 12.56 -4.71 -1.17
CA ALA A 49 13.88 -5.17 -1.56
C ALA A 49 13.96 -5.25 -3.09
N ILE A 50 15.17 -5.05 -3.63
CA ILE A 50 15.45 -5.31 -5.04
C ILE A 50 15.37 -6.82 -5.27
N ARG A 51 14.37 -7.25 -6.03
CA ARG A 51 14.12 -8.67 -6.32
C ARG A 51 14.93 -9.18 -7.49
N ALA A 52 15.07 -8.35 -8.52
CA ALA A 52 15.76 -8.67 -9.76
C ALA A 52 16.28 -7.39 -10.40
N MET A 53 17.38 -7.54 -11.13
CA MET A 53 18.03 -6.48 -11.90
C MET A 53 18.16 -6.95 -13.33
N ILE A 54 17.62 -6.18 -14.27
CA ILE A 54 17.46 -6.59 -15.66
C ILE A 54 18.05 -5.51 -16.57
N GLY A 55 18.90 -5.96 -17.50
CA GLY A 55 19.47 -5.11 -18.53
C GLY A 55 20.97 -4.86 -18.42
N THR A 56 21.71 -5.60 -17.59
CA THR A 56 23.16 -5.41 -17.32
C THR A 56 23.99 -5.12 -18.57
N THR A 57 23.79 -5.89 -19.65
CA THR A 57 24.56 -5.79 -20.90
C THR A 57 23.81 -5.05 -22.02
N LEU A 58 22.64 -4.48 -21.74
CA LEU A 58 21.85 -3.80 -22.75
C LEU A 58 22.42 -2.40 -23.04
N PRO A 59 22.31 -1.92 -24.29
CA PRO A 59 22.71 -0.55 -24.61
C PRO A 59 21.86 0.47 -23.84
N LEU A 60 22.37 1.70 -23.76
CA LEU A 60 21.57 2.84 -23.31
C LEU A 60 20.33 2.95 -24.22
N ASN A 61 19.19 3.35 -23.65
CA ASN A 61 17.92 3.49 -24.35
C ASN A 61 17.32 2.17 -24.88
N ALA A 62 17.86 1.00 -24.51
CA ALA A 62 17.27 -0.29 -24.88
C ALA A 62 15.81 -0.39 -24.42
N VAL A 63 14.91 -0.75 -25.32
CA VAL A 63 13.47 -0.81 -24.99
C VAL A 63 13.11 -2.16 -24.39
N LEU A 64 12.50 -2.12 -23.21
CA LEU A 64 12.08 -3.29 -22.46
C LEU A 64 10.55 -3.44 -22.48
N ARG A 65 10.07 -4.64 -22.79
CA ARG A 65 8.64 -5.00 -22.67
C ARG A 65 8.53 -6.34 -21.98
N GLY A 66 7.66 -6.43 -20.96
CA GLY A 66 7.55 -7.66 -20.18
C GLY A 66 8.92 -8.12 -19.65
N ARG A 67 9.73 -7.14 -19.18
CA ARG A 67 11.06 -7.34 -18.60
C ARG A 67 12.06 -8.05 -19.53
N ARG A 68 11.85 -7.98 -20.84
CA ARG A 68 12.75 -8.51 -21.88
C ARG A 68 13.07 -7.39 -22.86
N TRP A 69 14.29 -7.40 -23.39
CA TRP A 69 14.67 -6.49 -24.46
C TRP A 69 13.88 -6.84 -25.72
N THR A 70 13.32 -5.83 -26.38
CA THR A 70 12.58 -6.01 -27.63
C THR A 70 13.50 -6.09 -28.86
N GLY A 71 14.80 -5.82 -28.69
CA GLY A 71 15.73 -5.59 -29.79
C GLY A 71 15.78 -4.12 -30.24
N GLU A 72 14.83 -3.29 -29.80
CA GLU A 72 14.78 -1.87 -30.16
C GLU A 72 15.68 -1.03 -29.22
N VAL A 73 16.21 0.07 -29.75
CA VAL A 73 16.80 1.17 -28.98
C VAL A 73 15.94 2.40 -29.24
N TYR A 74 15.49 3.04 -28.15
CA TYR A 74 14.61 4.19 -28.22
C TYR A 74 15.26 5.35 -28.99
N SER A 75 14.45 6.01 -29.80
CA SER A 75 14.77 7.25 -30.48
C SER A 75 13.50 8.11 -30.63
N PRO A 76 13.62 9.43 -30.81
CA PRO A 76 12.47 10.29 -31.07
C PRO A 76 11.62 9.85 -32.28
N ALA A 77 12.27 9.33 -33.33
CA ALA A 77 11.57 8.79 -34.51
C ALA A 77 10.72 7.55 -34.15
N LEU A 78 11.24 6.66 -33.30
CA LEU A 78 10.50 5.51 -32.81
C LEU A 78 9.32 5.93 -31.92
N ALA A 79 9.52 6.94 -31.08
CA ALA A 79 8.46 7.51 -30.24
C ALA A 79 7.32 8.10 -31.09
N ALA A 80 7.66 8.89 -32.11
CA ALA A 80 6.70 9.49 -33.03
C ALA A 80 5.89 8.43 -33.82
N ALA A 81 6.50 7.28 -34.15
CA ALA A 81 5.83 6.18 -34.83
C ALA A 81 4.89 5.37 -33.92
N GLN A 82 5.03 5.48 -32.59
CA GLN A 82 4.23 4.74 -31.60
C GLN A 82 3.74 5.66 -30.47
N PRO A 83 2.87 6.64 -30.80
CA PRO A 83 2.37 7.59 -29.82
C PRO A 83 1.60 6.87 -28.70
N GLY A 84 1.82 7.29 -27.46
CA GLY A 84 1.14 6.73 -26.28
C GLY A 84 1.67 5.37 -25.80
N ARG A 85 2.72 4.81 -26.41
CA ARG A 85 3.42 3.64 -25.84
C ARG A 85 4.11 4.04 -24.53
N ASP A 86 3.89 3.25 -23.47
CA ASP A 86 4.67 3.39 -22.24
C ASP A 86 6.08 2.82 -22.45
N TRP A 87 7.09 3.66 -22.24
CA TRP A 87 8.49 3.34 -22.52
C TRP A 87 9.22 2.97 -21.24
N ILE A 88 9.66 1.71 -21.16
CA ILE A 88 10.58 1.23 -20.13
C ILE A 88 11.93 1.04 -20.79
N LEU A 89 12.92 1.83 -20.39
CA LEU A 89 14.20 1.94 -21.09
C LEU A 89 15.39 1.52 -20.22
N SER A 90 16.47 1.13 -20.90
CA SER A 90 17.84 0.90 -20.39
C SER A 90 17.96 -0.22 -19.37
N ARG A 91 17.37 -0.06 -18.18
CA ARG A 91 17.47 -0.96 -17.03
C ARG A 91 16.14 -1.06 -16.30
N ILE A 92 15.88 -2.21 -15.71
CA ILE A 92 14.80 -2.41 -14.75
C ILE A 92 15.41 -2.90 -13.44
N ILE A 93 15.14 -2.18 -12.35
CA ILE A 93 15.34 -2.63 -10.98
C ILE A 93 13.95 -3.00 -10.46
N TRP A 94 13.68 -4.30 -10.33
CA TRP A 94 12.36 -4.79 -9.96
C TRP A 94 12.24 -4.92 -8.45
N LEU A 95 11.23 -4.26 -7.88
CA LEU A 95 10.99 -4.22 -6.45
C LEU A 95 10.04 -5.34 -6.00
N SER A 96 10.25 -5.82 -4.77
CA SER A 96 9.31 -6.68 -4.06
C SER A 96 9.09 -6.11 -2.67
N GLY A 97 7.82 -5.95 -2.28
CA GLY A 97 7.46 -5.48 -0.95
C GLY A 97 7.88 -6.48 0.13
N LYS A 98 8.20 -5.98 1.32
CA LYS A 98 8.64 -6.81 2.45
C LYS A 98 7.53 -7.05 3.48
N VAL A 99 6.44 -6.29 3.43
CA VAL A 99 5.40 -6.28 4.47
C VAL A 99 4.12 -6.96 3.97
N PRO A 100 3.83 -8.20 4.43
CA PRO A 100 2.61 -8.91 4.07
C PRO A 100 1.35 -8.10 4.41
N GLY A 101 0.43 -7.97 3.46
CA GLY A 101 -0.85 -7.25 3.65
C GLY A 101 -0.75 -5.73 3.57
N PHE A 102 0.46 -5.16 3.48
CA PHE A 102 0.67 -3.74 3.20
C PHE A 102 1.22 -3.50 1.79
N ASN A 103 2.35 -4.12 1.42
CA ASN A 103 2.96 -3.99 0.09
C ASN A 103 3.43 -5.33 -0.51
N ARG A 104 3.09 -6.45 0.16
CA ARG A 104 3.44 -7.83 -0.20
C ARG A 104 2.24 -8.76 -0.08
N PHE A 105 2.11 -9.68 -1.03
CA PHE A 105 1.03 -10.65 -1.20
C PHE A 105 -0.36 -10.04 -1.43
N GLY A 106 -1.27 -10.86 -1.97
CA GLY A 106 -2.65 -10.47 -2.22
C GLY A 106 -2.78 -9.27 -3.16
N GLN A 107 -3.75 -8.40 -2.90
CA GLN A 107 -4.03 -7.23 -3.73
C GLN A 107 -3.06 -6.08 -3.55
N VAL A 108 -2.08 -6.19 -2.64
CA VAL A 108 -1.12 -5.11 -2.40
C VAL A 108 0.31 -5.47 -2.83
N ASP A 109 0.49 -6.61 -3.48
CA ASP A 109 1.81 -7.12 -3.82
C ASP A 109 2.54 -6.27 -4.86
N THR A 110 3.59 -5.58 -4.42
CA THR A 110 4.41 -4.69 -5.26
C THR A 110 5.02 -5.40 -6.46
N MET A 111 5.46 -6.64 -6.29
CA MET A 111 6.11 -7.39 -7.37
C MET A 111 5.09 -7.80 -8.43
N ALA A 112 3.92 -8.29 -8.01
CA ALA A 112 2.80 -8.64 -8.89
C ALA A 112 2.20 -7.43 -9.60
N ARG A 113 2.31 -6.24 -8.99
CA ARG A 113 1.97 -4.94 -9.60
C ARG A 113 3.03 -4.42 -10.58
N TYR A 114 4.13 -5.16 -10.79
CA TYR A 114 5.19 -4.79 -11.74
C TYR A 114 5.84 -3.43 -11.48
N ILE A 115 6.04 -3.08 -10.20
CA ILE A 115 6.67 -1.81 -9.84
C ILE A 115 8.19 -1.89 -10.02
N TYR A 116 8.71 -0.99 -10.84
CA TYR A 116 10.12 -0.91 -11.21
C TYR A 116 10.70 0.47 -10.91
N ILE A 117 12.02 0.51 -10.70
CA ILE A 117 12.82 1.70 -11.01
C ILE A 117 13.41 1.48 -12.41
N HIS A 118 13.18 2.41 -13.34
CA HIS A 118 13.60 2.23 -14.73
C HIS A 118 13.94 3.53 -15.46
N GLY A 119 14.64 3.39 -16.58
CA GLY A 119 14.93 4.50 -17.50
C GLY A 119 13.69 4.92 -18.28
N THR A 120 13.58 6.20 -18.61
CA THR A 120 12.45 6.80 -19.34
C THR A 120 12.95 7.74 -20.44
N PRO A 121 12.15 8.06 -21.48
CA PRO A 121 12.49 9.09 -22.46
C PRO A 121 12.88 10.45 -21.84
N ASP A 122 13.70 11.24 -22.55
CA ASP A 122 14.23 12.49 -22.01
C ASP A 122 13.17 13.61 -21.89
N ASP A 123 12.08 13.52 -22.65
CA ASP A 123 10.92 14.43 -22.62
C ASP A 123 9.96 14.15 -21.46
N GLU A 124 10.06 12.99 -20.81
CA GLU A 124 9.32 12.70 -19.58
C GLU A 124 9.85 13.56 -18.43
N PRO A 125 8.99 14.09 -17.54
CA PRO A 125 9.43 15.02 -16.52
C PRO A 125 10.13 14.30 -15.35
N MET A 126 11.06 14.98 -14.70
CA MET A 126 11.72 14.52 -13.46
C MET A 126 11.50 15.55 -12.36
N GLY A 127 11.45 15.12 -11.10
CA GLY A 127 11.14 15.99 -9.96
C GLY A 127 9.65 16.27 -9.77
N LEU A 128 8.78 15.64 -10.57
CA LEU A 128 7.33 15.71 -10.43
C LEU A 128 6.67 14.35 -10.71
N PRO A 129 5.58 13.99 -10.01
CA PRO A 129 4.89 12.72 -10.23
C PRO A 129 4.16 12.69 -11.58
N ALA A 130 4.50 11.72 -12.44
CA ALA A 130 3.91 11.60 -13.79
C ALA A 130 3.76 10.14 -14.28
N SER A 131 4.20 9.15 -13.52
CA SER A 131 4.15 7.74 -13.91
C SER A 131 2.79 7.08 -13.60
N HIS A 132 2.65 5.81 -13.97
CA HIS A 132 1.49 4.95 -13.66
C HIS A 132 1.73 3.99 -12.48
N GLY A 133 2.74 4.24 -11.65
CA GLY A 133 3.09 3.39 -10.50
C GLY A 133 4.58 3.13 -10.35
N CYS A 134 5.32 3.09 -11.46
CA CYS A 134 6.77 2.88 -11.46
C CYS A 134 7.54 4.15 -11.06
N ILE A 135 8.82 4.00 -10.76
CA ILE A 135 9.74 5.11 -10.46
C ILE A 135 10.62 5.31 -11.70
N ARG A 136 10.37 6.42 -12.41
CA ARG A 136 11.13 6.79 -13.61
C ARG A 136 12.40 7.54 -13.23
N MET A 137 13.46 7.29 -13.99
CA MET A 137 14.76 7.96 -13.90
C MET A 137 15.28 8.28 -15.30
N ARG A 138 16.21 9.22 -15.40
CA ARG A 138 16.99 9.42 -16.64
C ARG A 138 17.80 8.17 -16.97
N ASN A 139 18.01 7.93 -18.27
CA ASN A 139 18.68 6.70 -18.74
C ASN A 139 20.13 6.59 -18.25
N THR A 140 20.84 7.71 -18.13
CA THR A 140 22.19 7.76 -17.56
C THR A 140 22.19 7.40 -16.09
N ASP A 141 21.28 8.02 -15.33
CA ASP A 141 21.21 7.92 -13.87
C ASP A 141 20.81 6.50 -13.46
N ILE A 142 19.84 5.88 -14.15
CA ILE A 142 19.46 4.49 -13.86
C ILE A 142 20.60 3.51 -14.18
N VAL A 143 21.42 3.78 -15.20
CA VAL A 143 22.57 2.92 -15.54
C VAL A 143 23.65 3.02 -14.46
N GLU A 144 23.93 4.23 -13.97
CA GLU A 144 24.83 4.45 -12.84
C GLU A 144 24.31 3.78 -11.57
N LEU A 145 23.05 4.04 -11.19
CA LEU A 145 22.39 3.42 -10.04
C LEU A 145 22.43 1.88 -10.14
N PHE A 146 22.13 1.33 -11.31
CA PHE A 146 22.14 -0.11 -11.55
C PHE A 146 23.52 -0.74 -11.35
N ALA A 147 24.60 -0.03 -11.65
CA ALA A 147 25.96 -0.52 -11.44
C ALA A 147 26.34 -0.62 -9.96
N MET A 148 25.71 0.19 -9.10
CA MET A 148 26.00 0.24 -7.66
C MET A 148 25.20 -0.77 -6.83
N LEU A 149 24.05 -1.22 -7.33
CA LEU A 149 23.09 -2.01 -6.58
C LEU A 149 23.16 -3.51 -6.92
N LYS A 150 22.56 -4.32 -6.05
CA LYS A 150 22.43 -5.77 -6.24
C LYS A 150 21.08 -6.26 -5.71
N PRO A 151 20.58 -7.43 -6.18
CA PRO A 151 19.42 -8.06 -5.56
C PRO A 151 19.59 -8.22 -4.05
N GLY A 152 18.52 -7.97 -3.30
CA GLY A 152 18.49 -8.01 -1.84
C GLY A 152 18.81 -6.68 -1.14
N VAL A 153 19.27 -5.64 -1.86
CA VAL A 153 19.38 -4.29 -1.27
C VAL A 153 17.99 -3.79 -0.88
N ASP A 154 17.88 -3.22 0.32
CA ASP A 154 16.65 -2.64 0.84
C ASP A 154 16.34 -1.30 0.16
N VAL A 155 15.06 -1.11 -0.13
CA VAL A 155 14.52 0.11 -0.73
C VAL A 155 13.33 0.57 0.11
N ASP A 156 13.40 1.77 0.66
CA ASP A 156 12.33 2.38 1.44
C ASP A 156 11.65 3.46 0.61
N ILE A 157 10.33 3.36 0.42
CA ILE A 157 9.55 4.34 -0.32
C ILE A 157 8.66 5.08 0.66
N VAL A 158 8.85 6.40 0.79
CA VAL A 158 8.15 7.28 1.73
C VAL A 158 7.34 8.34 0.98
N ALA A 159 6.27 8.85 1.58
CA ALA A 159 5.38 9.85 0.99
C ALA A 159 4.73 10.75 2.05
N ASP A 160 4.43 12.01 1.70
CA ASP A 160 3.62 12.92 2.52
C ASP A 160 2.11 12.58 2.55
N THR A 161 1.74 11.34 2.23
CA THR A 161 0.37 10.85 2.41
C THR A 161 0.06 10.70 3.91
N PRO A 162 -1.23 10.62 4.34
CA PRO A 162 -1.54 10.35 5.73
C PRO A 162 -0.73 9.15 6.25
N ASP A 163 -0.17 9.27 7.46
CA ASP A 163 0.68 8.27 8.11
C ASP A 163 -0.01 6.89 8.29
N TRP A 164 -1.26 6.76 7.84
CA TRP A 164 -2.15 5.64 8.02
C TRP A 164 -2.96 5.33 6.75
N CYS A 165 -3.19 4.06 6.50
CA CYS A 165 -4.09 3.59 5.44
C CYS A 165 -4.80 2.30 5.84
N VAL A 166 -5.93 2.02 5.21
CA VAL A 166 -6.75 0.83 5.47
C VAL A 166 -6.88 0.01 4.19
N TYR A 167 -6.54 -1.28 4.26
CA TYR A 167 -6.65 -2.19 3.12
C TYR A 167 -7.51 -3.41 3.44
N PRO A 168 -8.18 -3.99 2.42
CA PRO A 168 -8.74 -5.33 2.54
C PRO A 168 -7.64 -6.30 2.98
N ALA A 169 -7.92 -7.06 4.03
CA ALA A 169 -6.97 -8.00 4.56
C ALA A 169 -7.00 -9.29 3.74
N ALA A 170 -5.83 -9.78 3.32
CA ALA A 170 -5.70 -11.20 3.05
C ALA A 170 -6.00 -11.93 4.37
N SER A 171 -6.79 -13.00 4.32
CA SER A 171 -7.32 -13.79 5.46
C SER A 171 -6.27 -14.37 6.43
N ARG A 172 -5.01 -13.94 6.35
CA ARG A 172 -3.90 -14.29 7.22
C ARG A 172 -3.93 -13.46 8.50
N LEU A 173 -3.59 -14.05 9.64
CA LEU A 173 -3.32 -13.33 10.89
C LEU A 173 -1.99 -12.57 10.75
N LEU A 174 -2.04 -11.24 10.86
CA LEU A 174 -0.87 -10.37 10.84
C LEU A 174 -0.68 -9.82 12.27
N SER A 175 0.33 -10.36 12.96
CA SER A 175 0.78 -10.10 14.34
C SER A 175 -0.13 -10.56 15.50
N GLU A 176 0.53 -10.98 16.60
CA GLU A 176 -0.04 -11.59 17.81
C GLU A 176 -0.30 -10.59 18.96
N SER A 177 -0.12 -9.28 18.74
CA SER A 177 -0.18 -8.25 19.80
C SER A 177 -1.32 -7.24 19.65
N LEU A 178 -2.39 -7.59 18.94
CA LEU A 178 -3.59 -6.74 18.87
C LEU A 178 -4.52 -7.11 20.03
N GLU A 179 -4.99 -6.11 20.77
CA GLU A 179 -6.00 -6.30 21.81
C GLU A 179 -7.38 -6.45 21.17
N GLU A 180 -8.17 -7.41 21.64
CA GLU A 180 -9.49 -7.72 21.08
C GLU A 180 -10.56 -6.78 21.66
N TYR A 181 -11.24 -6.04 20.77
CA TYR A 181 -12.30 -5.11 21.12
C TYR A 181 -13.53 -5.32 20.22
N ALA A 182 -14.26 -6.42 20.40
CA ALA A 182 -15.73 -6.49 20.18
C ALA A 182 -16.30 -7.92 20.29
N ILE A 183 -17.56 -8.03 20.74
CA ILE A 183 -18.38 -9.26 20.66
C ILE A 183 -19.82 -8.94 20.16
N ALA A 184 -20.40 -9.90 19.43
CA ALA A 184 -21.72 -10.09 18.78
C ALA A 184 -22.94 -9.14 19.03
N GLY A 185 -23.45 -8.58 17.91
CA GLY A 185 -24.77 -8.03 17.50
C GLY A 185 -25.88 -9.05 17.16
N PRO A 186 -27.16 -8.90 17.58
CA PRO A 186 -28.25 -9.67 17.00
C PRO A 186 -28.54 -9.24 15.55
N LYS A 187 -29.02 -10.21 14.76
CA LYS A 187 -29.22 -10.19 13.30
C LYS A 187 -29.80 -8.88 12.73
N SER A 188 -28.98 -8.11 12.01
CA SER A 188 -29.43 -7.26 10.89
C SER A 188 -29.75 -8.16 9.69
N PRO A 189 -30.86 -7.96 8.96
CA PRO A 189 -31.27 -8.87 7.90
C PRO A 189 -30.37 -8.69 6.68
N ALA A 190 -29.48 -9.66 6.44
CA ALA A 190 -28.84 -9.84 5.13
C ALA A 190 -29.25 -11.22 4.61
N ILE A 191 -29.85 -11.24 3.42
CA ILE A 191 -30.53 -12.39 2.83
C ILE A 191 -29.56 -13.48 2.32
N ASP A 192 -28.25 -13.23 2.26
CA ASP A 192 -27.23 -14.24 1.94
C ASP A 192 -26.02 -14.13 2.89
N ALA A 193 -26.00 -14.96 3.94
CA ALA A 193 -25.06 -14.90 5.06
C ALA A 193 -23.69 -15.58 4.79
N GLU A 194 -23.47 -16.18 3.62
CA GLU A 194 -22.20 -16.86 3.29
C GLU A 194 -21.03 -15.90 3.05
N ALA A 195 -21.28 -14.59 2.88
CA ALA A 195 -20.27 -13.61 2.44
C ALA A 195 -19.59 -12.77 3.53
N VAL A 196 -20.02 -12.81 4.80
CA VAL A 196 -19.60 -11.80 5.78
C VAL A 196 -18.35 -12.24 6.56
N GLY A 197 -17.23 -12.27 5.83
CA GLY A 197 -15.86 -12.46 6.33
C GLY A 197 -14.89 -11.41 5.78
N ARG A 198 -15.39 -10.22 5.40
CA ARG A 198 -14.53 -9.14 4.90
C ARG A 198 -13.77 -8.52 6.06
N LEU A 199 -12.46 -8.59 5.93
CA LEU A 199 -11.50 -8.13 6.91
C LEU A 199 -10.80 -6.91 6.34
N PHE A 200 -10.56 -5.92 7.18
CA PHE A 200 -9.76 -4.76 6.86
C PHE A 200 -8.64 -4.63 7.88
N THR A 201 -7.51 -4.08 7.44
CA THR A 201 -6.34 -3.87 8.28
C THR A 201 -5.91 -2.42 8.15
N LEU A 202 -5.74 -1.78 9.29
CA LEU A 202 -5.18 -0.45 9.46
C LEU A 202 -3.66 -0.57 9.57
N TRP A 203 -2.97 0.12 8.68
CA TRP A 203 -1.52 0.15 8.58
C TRP A 203 -1.00 1.56 8.80
N GLN A 204 0.18 1.65 9.39
CA GLN A 204 1.04 2.83 9.30
C GLN A 204 1.82 2.85 7.98
N GLU A 205 2.33 4.01 7.60
CA GLU A 205 3.10 4.22 6.37
C GLU A 205 4.32 3.30 6.24
N GLU A 206 4.99 2.98 7.35
CA GLU A 206 6.14 2.06 7.36
C GLU A 206 5.75 0.58 7.19
N GLY A 207 4.45 0.30 7.10
CA GLY A 207 3.89 -1.04 7.01
C GLY A 207 3.80 -1.74 8.37
N HIS A 208 3.59 -1.01 9.46
CA HIS A 208 3.23 -1.62 10.74
C HIS A 208 1.72 -1.82 10.82
N CYS A 209 1.28 -3.03 11.17
CA CYS A 209 -0.14 -3.32 11.39
C CYS A 209 -0.55 -2.74 12.74
N GLN A 210 -1.57 -1.90 12.72
CA GLN A 210 -1.97 -1.12 13.89
C GLN A 210 -3.37 -1.48 14.38
N GLY A 211 -4.16 -2.06 13.49
CA GLY A 211 -5.50 -2.49 13.80
C GLY A 211 -6.08 -3.40 12.73
N ARG A 212 -7.06 -4.20 13.10
CA ARG A 212 -7.86 -5.01 12.19
C ARG A 212 -9.30 -4.91 12.57
N GLY A 213 -10.17 -5.09 11.60
CA GLY A 213 -11.59 -5.13 11.87
C GLY A 213 -12.30 -5.89 10.79
N GLY A 214 -13.53 -6.26 11.09
CA GLY A 214 -14.32 -7.03 10.15
C GLY A 214 -15.80 -6.89 10.43
N LEU A 215 -16.56 -7.19 9.39
CA LEU A 215 -17.98 -7.41 9.51
C LEU A 215 -18.21 -8.90 9.74
N GLN A 216 -19.15 -9.24 10.60
CA GLN A 216 -19.60 -10.60 10.87
C GLN A 216 -21.08 -10.73 10.54
N ALA A 217 -21.49 -11.94 10.14
CA ALA A 217 -22.89 -12.25 9.89
C ALA A 217 -23.77 -11.82 11.09
N GLY A 218 -24.91 -11.21 10.77
CA GLY A 218 -25.85 -10.71 11.77
C GLY A 218 -25.67 -9.24 12.17
N GLY A 219 -24.94 -8.43 11.40
CA GLY A 219 -24.90 -6.98 11.63
C GLY A 219 -23.82 -6.52 12.61
N THR A 220 -22.83 -7.36 12.90
CA THR A 220 -21.80 -7.05 13.91
C THR A 220 -20.52 -6.57 13.26
N LEU A 221 -19.92 -5.55 13.85
CA LEU A 221 -18.55 -5.13 13.56
C LEU A 221 -17.65 -5.43 14.76
N TRP A 222 -16.41 -5.82 14.47
CA TRP A 222 -15.37 -5.96 15.47
C TRP A 222 -14.09 -5.24 15.08
N LEU A 223 -13.33 -4.82 16.09
CA LEU A 223 -12.02 -4.17 15.94
C LEU A 223 -11.01 -4.80 16.89
N ASN A 224 -9.81 -5.07 16.43
CA ASN A 224 -8.65 -5.42 17.26
C ASN A 224 -7.56 -4.40 16.99
N LEU A 225 -7.15 -3.64 18.01
CA LEU A 225 -6.26 -2.50 17.84
C LEU A 225 -5.04 -2.65 18.73
N SER A 226 -3.91 -2.12 18.26
CA SER A 226 -2.76 -1.83 19.12
C SER A 226 -3.00 -0.51 19.87
N SER A 227 -2.25 -0.26 20.95
CA SER A 227 -2.35 1.00 21.70
C SER A 227 -2.13 2.23 20.82
N SER A 228 -1.19 2.18 19.87
CA SER A 228 -0.95 3.25 18.89
C SER A 228 -2.03 3.35 17.81
N GLY A 229 -2.74 2.26 17.53
CA GLY A 229 -3.84 2.23 16.57
C GLY A 229 -5.14 2.86 17.07
N ILE A 230 -5.32 3.02 18.40
CA ILE A 230 -6.56 3.56 19.00
C ILE A 230 -6.89 4.95 18.44
N ALA A 231 -5.91 5.84 18.33
CA ALA A 231 -6.12 7.21 17.82
C ALA A 231 -6.56 7.24 16.34
N ALA A 232 -6.28 6.17 15.60
CA ALA A 232 -6.63 6.01 14.18
C ALA A 232 -7.78 5.01 13.95
N ALA A 233 -8.42 4.51 15.01
CA ALA A 233 -9.49 3.50 14.94
C ALA A 233 -10.65 3.92 14.02
N TRP A 234 -10.99 5.21 14.02
CA TRP A 234 -12.05 5.78 13.21
C TRP A 234 -11.85 5.52 11.70
N ARG A 235 -10.60 5.48 11.21
CA ARG A 235 -10.30 5.22 9.79
C ARG A 235 -10.74 3.82 9.37
N LEU A 236 -10.50 2.86 10.25
CA LEU A 236 -10.90 1.47 10.05
C LEU A 236 -12.43 1.33 10.17
N LEU A 237 -13.03 2.08 11.10
CA LEU A 237 -14.47 2.13 11.29
C LEU A 237 -15.18 2.67 10.04
N ASP A 238 -14.74 3.80 9.49
CA ASP A 238 -15.33 4.42 8.30
C ASP A 238 -15.39 3.43 7.12
N VAL A 239 -14.28 2.75 6.85
CA VAL A 239 -14.20 1.74 5.79
C VAL A 239 -15.16 0.58 6.03
N LEU A 240 -15.28 0.12 7.28
CA LEU A 240 -16.19 -0.97 7.62
C LEU A 240 -17.66 -0.54 7.55
N LEU A 241 -17.99 0.70 7.92
CA LEU A 241 -19.34 1.26 7.79
C LEU A 241 -19.73 1.43 6.32
N ASP A 242 -18.82 1.92 5.48
CA ASP A 242 -19.02 1.98 4.03
C ASP A 242 -19.21 0.60 3.41
N GLU A 243 -18.40 -0.37 3.83
CA GLU A 243 -18.58 -1.76 3.41
C GLU A 243 -19.96 -2.31 3.82
N ALA A 244 -20.40 -2.03 5.05
CA ALA A 244 -21.72 -2.45 5.51
C ALA A 244 -22.86 -1.81 4.69
N ARG A 245 -22.72 -0.54 4.29
CA ARG A 245 -23.66 0.12 3.36
C ARG A 245 -23.70 -0.56 2.00
N VAL A 246 -22.54 -0.91 1.44
CA VAL A 246 -22.43 -1.63 0.17
C VAL A 246 -23.10 -3.01 0.25
N LEU A 247 -23.01 -3.67 1.41
CA LEU A 247 -23.71 -4.93 1.70
C LEU A 247 -25.21 -4.74 1.98
N GLY A 248 -25.74 -3.52 1.92
CA GLY A 248 -27.15 -3.21 2.11
C GLY A 248 -27.62 -3.24 3.56
N TRP A 249 -26.71 -3.14 4.53
CA TRP A 249 -27.10 -3.12 5.94
C TRP A 249 -27.69 -1.76 6.32
N HIS A 250 -28.67 -1.77 7.22
CA HIS A 250 -29.28 -0.53 7.75
C HIS A 250 -28.69 -0.07 9.08
N HIS A 251 -27.97 -0.96 9.77
CA HIS A 251 -27.28 -0.66 11.03
C HIS A 251 -26.14 -1.64 11.27
N VAL A 252 -25.24 -1.25 12.17
CA VAL A 252 -24.14 -2.06 12.69
C VAL A 252 -24.14 -2.00 14.20
N ASP A 253 -23.89 -3.13 14.85
CA ASP A 253 -23.69 -3.24 16.29
C ASP A 253 -22.23 -3.53 16.64
N MET A 254 -21.76 -2.98 17.77
CA MET A 254 -20.44 -3.21 18.34
C MET A 254 -20.54 -3.29 19.87
N LEU A 255 -19.81 -4.20 20.51
CA LEU A 255 -19.58 -4.15 21.97
C LEU A 255 -18.29 -3.39 22.25
N ALA A 256 -18.36 -2.38 23.12
CA ALA A 256 -17.22 -1.58 23.52
C ALA A 256 -17.35 -1.11 24.97
N THR A 257 -16.25 -0.71 25.60
CA THR A 257 -16.24 -0.09 26.93
C THR A 257 -16.77 1.36 26.90
N ALA A 258 -16.71 2.02 25.74
CA ALA A 258 -17.22 3.37 25.49
C ALA A 258 -17.61 3.52 24.00
N PRO A 259 -18.49 4.48 23.64
CA PRO A 259 -18.76 4.77 22.23
C PRO A 259 -17.54 5.40 21.56
N LEU A 260 -17.25 5.01 20.30
CA LEU A 260 -16.14 5.58 19.52
C LEU A 260 -16.45 6.99 18.99
N THR A 261 -17.69 7.24 18.59
CA THR A 261 -18.20 8.56 18.16
C THR A 261 -19.62 8.79 18.70
N PRO A 262 -20.13 10.05 18.72
CA PRO A 262 -21.49 10.35 19.20
C PRO A 262 -22.62 9.63 18.47
N ASP A 263 -22.39 9.17 17.23
CA ASP A 263 -23.38 8.49 16.41
C ASP A 263 -23.69 7.06 16.89
N TRP A 264 -22.87 6.52 17.79
CA TRP A 264 -23.03 5.20 18.39
C TRP A 264 -23.93 5.26 19.61
N ARG A 265 -25.17 4.81 19.45
CA ARG A 265 -26.17 4.83 20.53
C ARG A 265 -26.14 3.52 21.32
N PRO A 266 -26.13 3.56 22.65
CA PRO A 266 -26.16 2.34 23.43
C PRO A 266 -27.50 1.60 23.31
N THR A 267 -27.46 0.26 23.22
CA THR A 267 -28.62 -0.62 23.05
C THR A 267 -28.58 -1.78 24.06
N GLY A 268 -28.97 -1.51 25.31
CA GLY A 268 -29.03 -2.51 26.40
C GLY A 268 -28.16 -2.16 27.61
N ASP A 269 -27.93 -3.12 28.50
CA ASP A 269 -27.16 -2.94 29.74
C ASP A 269 -25.67 -3.26 29.57
N PHE A 270 -24.88 -2.99 30.63
CA PHE A 270 -23.47 -3.36 30.69
C PHE A 270 -23.28 -4.86 30.99
N PHE A 271 -22.20 -5.42 30.48
CA PHE A 271 -21.73 -6.78 30.73
C PHE A 271 -20.30 -6.72 31.27
N GLU A 272 -19.94 -7.58 32.22
CA GLU A 272 -18.55 -7.69 32.65
C GLU A 272 -17.70 -8.42 31.60
N SER A 273 -16.48 -7.93 31.39
CA SER A 273 -15.49 -8.55 30.51
C SER A 273 -14.08 -8.41 31.09
N ARG A 274 -13.11 -9.10 30.49
CA ARG A 274 -11.69 -9.04 30.90
C ARG A 274 -11.06 -7.65 30.78
N ILE A 275 -11.65 -6.80 29.94
CA ILE A 275 -11.19 -5.43 29.68
C ILE A 275 -12.05 -4.37 30.40
N GLY A 276 -12.91 -4.80 31.35
CA GLY A 276 -13.83 -3.94 32.09
C GLY A 276 -15.29 -4.06 31.62
N PRO A 277 -16.20 -3.21 32.13
CA PRO A 277 -17.60 -3.22 31.74
C PRO A 277 -17.76 -2.79 30.28
N ILE A 278 -18.39 -3.64 29.46
CA ILE A 278 -18.69 -3.37 28.04
C ILE A 278 -20.19 -3.22 27.84
N ARG A 279 -20.58 -2.47 26.81
CA ARG A 279 -21.99 -2.25 26.43
C ARG A 279 -22.14 -2.34 24.92
N ARG A 280 -23.34 -2.70 24.47
CA ARG A 280 -23.70 -2.72 23.05
C ARG A 280 -23.99 -1.31 22.57
N TYR A 281 -23.40 -0.96 21.44
CA TYR A 281 -23.64 0.29 20.73
C TYR A 281 -24.08 -0.01 19.30
N ARG A 282 -25.03 0.80 18.81
CA ARG A 282 -25.59 0.72 17.46
C ARG A 282 -25.31 1.99 16.69
N CYS A 283 -24.81 1.85 15.48
CA CYS A 283 -24.70 2.91 14.48
C CYS A 283 -25.70 2.64 13.35
N MET A 284 -26.47 3.65 12.96
CA MET A 284 -27.36 3.59 11.80
C MET A 284 -26.57 3.96 10.54
N LEU A 285 -26.81 3.26 9.43
CA LEU A 285 -26.01 3.38 8.19
C LEU A 285 -26.63 4.30 7.14
#